data_AF-A0A512HPK1-F1
#
_entry.id   AF-A0A512HPK1-F1
#
_cell.length_a   1.000
_cell.length_b   1.000
_cell.length_c   1.000
_cell.angle_alpha   90.00
_cell.angle_beta   90.00
_cell.angle_gamma   90.00
#
_symmetry.space_group_name_H-M   'P 1'
#
loop_
_entity.id
_entity.type
_entity.pdbx_description
1 polymer ?
#
loop_
_entity_poly.entity_id
_entity_poly.type
_entity_poly.pdbx_seq_one_letter_code
_entity_poly.pdbx_strand_id
1 'polypeptide(L)' 'MGDTYFDDEQEIGPQGLALLRNVLSELLRDPSGASNADEQLGLAKELVALFKSGFRSEEELKAMARSCRFLNDPNA' A
#
# COMPACT_ATOMS: atom_id res chain seq x y z
N MET A 1 31.77 18.20 3.20
CA MET A 1 30.78 18.59 2.17
C MET A 1 29.68 17.56 2.23
N GLY A 2 28.80 17.74 3.21
CA GLY A 2 27.53 17.02 3.34
C GLY A 2 26.42 18.06 3.20
N ASP A 3 25.34 17.63 2.55
CA ASP A 3 24.01 18.24 2.43
C ASP A 3 23.50 18.12 0.99
N THR A 4 23.13 16.90 0.59
CA THR A 4 22.04 16.69 -0.38
C THR A 4 20.77 16.51 0.44
N TYR A 5 20.31 17.60 1.07
CA TYR A 5 19.21 17.60 2.04
C TYR A 5 17.81 17.64 1.38
N PHE A 6 17.73 17.64 0.04
CA PHE A 6 16.48 17.75 -0.73
C PHE A 6 16.62 17.15 -2.14
N ASP A 7 16.86 15.84 -2.24
CA ASP A 7 16.79 15.12 -3.53
C ASP A 7 15.79 13.97 -3.44
N ASP A 8 14.63 14.23 -2.84
CA ASP A 8 13.54 13.27 -2.74
C ASP A 8 12.24 14.05 -2.71
N GLU A 9 11.91 14.67 -3.84
CA GLU A 9 10.50 14.71 -4.22
C GLU A 9 9.97 13.28 -4.00
N GLN A 10 8.88 13.16 -3.24
CA GLN A 10 8.27 11.91 -2.80
C GLN A 10 7.66 11.11 -3.96
N GLU A 11 8.43 10.92 -5.02
CA GLU A 11 8.07 10.17 -6.20
C GLU A 11 8.28 8.70 -5.88
N ILE A 12 7.20 7.95 -5.99
CA ILE A 12 7.27 6.50 -5.95
C ILE A 12 8.01 6.10 -7.22
N GLY A 13 9.29 5.76 -7.07
CA GLY A 13 10.09 5.27 -8.18
C GLY A 13 9.44 4.04 -8.85
N PRO A 14 9.84 3.69 -10.08
CA PRO A 14 9.25 2.57 -10.83
C PRO A 14 9.33 1.24 -10.08
N GLN A 15 10.35 1.07 -9.24
CA GLN A 15 10.53 -0.08 -8.35
C GLN A 15 9.47 -0.11 -7.22
N GLY A 16 9.17 1.05 -6.63
CA GLY A 16 8.11 1.20 -5.62
C GLY A 16 6.72 0.95 -6.21
N LEU A 17 6.45 1.46 -7.42
CA LEU A 17 5.17 1.20 -8.11
C LEU A 17 5.01 -0.28 -8.46
N ALA A 18 6.08 -0.94 -8.91
CA ALA A 18 6.04 -2.38 -9.19
C ALA A 18 5.73 -3.20 -7.92
N LEU A 19 6.35 -2.83 -6.80
CA LEU A 19 6.12 -3.45 -5.49
C LEU A 19 4.67 -3.24 -5.03
N LEU A 20 4.16 -2.01 -5.08
CA LEU A 20 2.76 -1.70 -4.71
C LEU A 20 1.76 -2.47 -5.59
N ARG A 21 2.02 -2.55 -6.90
CA ARG A 21 1.20 -3.33 -7.83
C ARG A 21 1.21 -4.83 -7.46
N ASN A 22 2.36 -5.37 -7.09
CA ASN A 22 2.48 -6.79 -6.72
C ASN A 22 1.71 -7.10 -5.43
N VAL A 23 1.92 -6.29 -4.39
CA VAL A 23 1.21 -6.40 -3.11
C VAL A 23 -0.30 -6.28 -3.31
N LEU A 24 -0.75 -5.28 -4.08
CA LEU A 24 -2.16 -5.09 -4.39
C LEU A 24 -2.75 -6.28 -5.15
N SER A 25 -2.04 -6.80 -6.15
CA SER A 25 -2.48 -7.98 -6.91
C SER A 25 -2.62 -9.22 -6.02
N GLU A 26 -1.70 -9.41 -5.06
CA GLU A 26 -1.78 -10.53 -4.11
C GLU A 26 -2.92 -10.36 -3.10
N LEU A 27 -3.16 -9.13 -2.60
CA LEU A 27 -4.27 -8.84 -1.69
C LEU A 27 -5.64 -9.00 -2.37
N LEU A 28 -5.74 -8.68 -3.67
CA LEU A 28 -6.96 -8.85 -4.47
C LEU A 28 -7.17 -10.28 -4.98
N ARG A 29 -6.11 -11.08 -5.08
CA ARG A 29 -6.20 -12.51 -5.45
C ARG A 29 -6.74 -13.36 -4.29
N ASP A 30 -6.85 -12.79 -3.09
CA ASP A 30 -7.43 -13.46 -1.95
C ASP A 30 -8.93 -13.77 -2.24
N PRO A 31 -9.35 -15.04 -2.23
CA PRO A 31 -10.63 -15.49 -2.81
C PRO A 31 -11.86 -15.09 -1.98
N SER A 32 -11.72 -14.21 -0.98
CA SER A 32 -12.78 -13.81 -0.03
C SER A 32 -13.93 -12.99 -0.63
N GLY A 33 -14.07 -12.96 -1.95
CA GLY A 33 -15.31 -12.55 -2.61
C GLY A 33 -15.44 -11.06 -2.83
N ALA A 34 -15.61 -10.69 -4.10
CA ALA A 34 -16.27 -9.47 -4.55
C ALA A 34 -15.79 -8.16 -3.90
N SER A 35 -14.49 -7.90 -3.84
CA SER A 35 -14.01 -6.55 -3.52
C SER A 35 -14.46 -5.59 -4.61
N ASN A 36 -15.39 -4.71 -4.23
CA ASN A 36 -15.98 -3.68 -5.08
C ASN A 36 -14.87 -2.78 -5.63
N ALA A 37 -15.01 -2.21 -6.83
CA ALA A 37 -13.96 -1.38 -7.43
C ALA A 37 -13.51 -0.23 -6.50
N ASP A 38 -14.42 0.29 -5.69
CA ASP A 38 -14.15 1.26 -4.62
C ASP A 38 -13.24 0.73 -3.50
N GLU A 39 -13.42 -0.52 -3.06
CA GLU A 39 -12.54 -1.15 -2.06
C GLU A 39 -11.14 -1.38 -2.62
N GLN A 40 -11.03 -1.78 -3.89
CA GLN A 40 -9.73 -1.95 -4.55
C GLN A 40 -9.01 -0.60 -4.69
N LEU A 41 -9.75 0.46 -5.02
CA LEU A 41 -9.22 1.81 -5.07
C LEU A 41 -8.82 2.33 -3.69
N GLY A 42 -9.57 1.99 -2.64
CA GLY A 42 -9.23 2.27 -1.25
C GLY A 42 -7.90 1.63 -0.85
N LEU A 43 -7.76 0.32 -1.09
CA LEU A 43 -6.53 -0.42 -0.85
C LEU A 43 -5.33 0.14 -1.63
N ALA A 44 -5.52 0.54 -2.89
CA ALA A 44 -4.47 1.18 -3.67
C ALA A 44 -3.98 2.49 -3.04
N LYS A 45 -4.91 3.32 -2.57
CA LYS A 45 -4.60 4.59 -1.90
C LYS A 45 -3.89 4.36 -0.57
N GLU A 46 -4.32 3.38 0.22
CA GLU A 46 -3.68 3.03 1.48
C GLU A 46 -2.25 2.51 1.28
N LEU A 47 -2.03 1.62 0.32
CA LEU A 47 -0.69 1.13 -0.01
C LEU A 47 0.26 2.27 -0.41
N VAL A 48 -0.22 3.21 -1.22
CA VAL A 48 0.53 4.42 -1.58
C VAL A 48 0.83 5.29 -0.36
N ALA A 49 -0.14 5.46 0.55
CA ALA A 49 0.06 6.21 1.78
C ALA A 49 1.08 5.55 2.72
N LEU A 50 1.03 4.23 2.88
CA LEU A 50 2.00 3.45 3.64
C LEU A 50 3.40 3.58 3.03
N PHE A 51 3.52 3.46 1.71
CA PHE A 51 4.80 3.62 1.03
C PHE A 51 5.40 5.01 1.22
N LYS A 52 4.57 6.06 1.10
CA LYS A 52 4.96 7.45 1.40
C LYS A 52 5.30 7.67 2.87
N SER A 53 4.67 6.91 3.78
CA SER A 53 4.97 6.92 5.21
C SER A 53 6.28 6.21 5.56
N GLY A 54 6.94 5.55 4.60
CA GLY A 54 8.26 4.93 4.77
C GLY A 54 8.26 3.40 4.78
N PHE A 55 7.11 2.74 4.62
CA PHE A 55 7.05 1.28 4.51
C PHE A 55 7.56 0.83 3.13
N ARG A 56 8.73 0.16 3.10
CA ARG A 56 9.37 -0.25 1.83
C ARG A 56 9.33 -1.75 1.54
N SER A 57 8.82 -2.56 2.47
CA SER A 57 8.79 -4.02 2.34
C SER A 57 7.40 -4.56 2.02
N GLU A 58 7.34 -5.60 1.19
CA GLU A 58 6.06 -6.26 0.82
C GLU A 58 5.33 -6.83 2.04
N GLU A 59 6.06 -7.44 2.97
CA GLU A 59 5.50 -8.05 4.18
C GLU A 59 4.86 -7.00 5.09
N GLU A 60 5.54 -5.87 5.30
CA GLU A 60 5.04 -4.75 6.11
C GLU A 60 3.80 -4.12 5.49
N LEU A 61 3.83 -3.86 4.18
CA LEU A 61 2.68 -3.33 3.44
C LEU A 61 1.49 -4.28 3.51
N LYS A 62 1.71 -5.59 3.35
CA LYS A 62 0.65 -6.61 3.47
C LYS A 62 0.09 -6.68 4.89
N ALA A 63 0.94 -6.65 5.92
CA ALA A 63 0.51 -6.72 7.32
C ALA A 63 -0.33 -5.49 7.71
N MET A 64 0.11 -4.29 7.29
CA MET A 64 -0.59 -3.04 7.58
C MET A 64 -1.88 -2.90 6.75
N ALA A 65 -1.87 -3.24 5.46
CA ALA A 65 -3.06 -3.22 4.62
C ALA A 65 -4.13 -4.22 5.09
N ARG A 66 -3.72 -5.43 5.54
CA ARG A 66 -4.64 -6.40 6.16
C ARG A 66 -5.20 -5.87 7.46
N SER A 67 -4.37 -5.25 8.31
CA SER A 67 -4.82 -4.65 9.58
C SER A 67 -5.81 -3.50 9.37
N CYS A 68 -5.61 -2.67 8.35
CA CYS A 68 -6.57 -1.59 8.01
C CYS A 68 -7.91 -2.15 7.48
N ARG A 69 -7.89 -3.24 6.72
CA ARG A 69 -9.10 -3.92 6.25
C ARG A 69 -9.97 -4.41 7.42
N PHE A 70 -9.36 -4.92 8.50
CA PHE A 70 -10.09 -5.31 9.73
C PHE A 70 -10.64 -4.13 10.53
N LEU A 71 -10.04 -2.94 10.41
CA LEU A 71 -10.53 -1.73 11.09
C LEU A 71 -11.72 -1.08 10.38
N ASN A 72 -11.99 -1.49 9.13
CA ASN A 72 -13.08 -0.96 8.32
C ASN A 72 -14.33 -1.85 8.34
N ASP A 73 -14.39 -2.86 9.21
CA ASP A 73 -15.66 -3.48 9.63
C ASP A 73 -16.38 -2.50 10.59
N PRO A 74 -17.48 -1.84 10.18
CA PRO A 74 -18.21 -0.94 11.07
C PRO A 74 -19.09 -1.69 12.07
N ASN A 75 -18.73 -2.93 12.44
CA ASN A 75 -19.54 -3.78 13.30
C ASN A 75 -18.66 -4.59 14.27
N ALA A 76 -18.18 -3.90 15.30
CA ALA A 76 -17.76 -4.50 16.57
C ALA A 76 -18.65 -3.95 17.70
#